data_AF-A0A1I4XYC2-F1
#
_entry.id   AF-A0A1I4XYC2-F1
#
_cell.length_a   1.000
_cell.length_b   1.000
_cell.length_c   1.000
_cell.angle_alpha   90.00
_cell.angle_beta   90.00
_cell.angle_gamma   90.00
#
_symmetry.space_group_name_H-M   'P 1'
#
loop_
_entity.id
_entity.type
_entity.pdbx_description
1 polymer ?
#
loop_
_entity_poly.entity_id
_entity_poly.type
_entity_poly.pdbx_seq_one_letter_code
_entity_poly.pdbx_strand_id
1 'polypeptide(L)'
;MSSRDLILGRVRRALADVRQDDAPPVPEGPGRDPQYEQAVQRGYLREHGGLSPAETVELLAENLADYRARVHRTDADGLAEVIAGLLRAHGSKTVLVPPALREEWLSATDLTRVPDRGESTAHELDGVDSVVTACALAIAETGTIVLDGSPDQGRRRITLVPDHHICVVRVPDQVVSSVPQAIELLDPTRPLTWISGPSATSDIELDRVEGVHGPRTLEVVLVTGGDGQG
;
A
#
# COMPACT_ATOMS: atom_id res chain seq x y z
N MET A 1 42.92 -4.65 -0.63
CA MET A 1 41.90 -5.38 0.13
C MET A 1 40.72 -4.44 0.31
N SER A 2 39.54 -4.77 -0.22
CA SER A 2 38.40 -3.84 -0.24
C SER A 2 37.66 -3.82 1.12
N SER A 3 36.91 -2.76 1.40
CA SER A 3 36.05 -2.68 2.58
C SER A 3 35.04 -3.85 2.65
N ARG A 4 34.57 -4.31 1.48
CA ARG A 4 33.71 -5.51 1.37
C ARG A 4 34.43 -6.76 1.86
N ASP A 5 35.70 -6.96 1.49
CA ASP A 5 36.48 -8.14 1.91
C ASP A 5 36.71 -8.16 3.42
N LEU A 6 36.95 -6.99 4.02
CA LEU A 6 37.09 -6.83 5.46
C LEU A 6 35.81 -7.17 6.22
N ILE A 7 34.65 -6.68 5.75
CA ILE A 7 33.35 -6.96 6.35
C ILE A 7 33.01 -8.45 6.22
N LEU A 8 33.09 -9.01 5.01
CA LEU A 8 32.79 -10.43 4.76
C LEU A 8 33.78 -11.36 5.48
N GLY A 9 35.01 -10.93 5.72
CA GLY A 9 36.00 -11.68 6.51
C GLY A 9 35.69 -11.67 8.01
N ARG A 10 35.10 -10.59 8.55
CA ARG A 10 34.62 -10.55 9.95
C ARG A 10 33.40 -11.44 10.15
N VAL A 11 32.42 -11.38 9.24
CA VAL A 11 31.23 -12.22 9.28
C VAL A 11 31.60 -13.71 9.23
N ARG A 12 32.49 -14.12 8.31
CA ARG A 12 32.96 -15.51 8.21
C ARG A 12 33.66 -16.01 9.47
N ARG A 13 34.47 -15.17 10.12
CA ARG A 13 35.10 -15.53 11.41
C ARG A 13 34.10 -15.67 12.55
N ALA A 14 33.10 -14.79 12.61
CA ALA A 14 32.08 -14.86 13.64
C ALA A 14 31.17 -16.09 13.52
N LEU A 15 31.04 -16.64 12.30
CA LEU A 15 30.24 -17.84 12.02
C LEU A 15 31.07 -19.13 12.01
N ALA A 16 32.38 -19.07 12.27
CA ALA A 16 33.27 -20.23 12.17
C ALA A 16 32.97 -21.34 13.20
N ASP A 17 32.33 -20.97 14.31
CA ASP A 17 32.03 -21.86 15.43
C ASP A 17 30.61 -22.44 15.35
N VAL A 18 29.83 -22.03 14.35
CA VAL A 18 28.49 -22.56 14.05
C VAL A 18 28.67 -23.86 13.27
N ARG A 19 28.41 -25.00 13.91
CA ARG A 19 28.44 -26.31 13.24
C ARG A 19 27.33 -26.37 12.19
N GLN A 20 27.67 -26.78 10.97
CA GLN A 20 26.68 -26.96 9.89
C GLN A 20 25.57 -27.98 10.24
N ASP A 21 25.83 -28.89 11.19
CA ASP A 21 24.82 -29.85 11.68
C ASP A 21 23.85 -29.24 12.70
N ASP A 22 24.20 -28.12 13.35
CA ASP A 22 23.33 -27.37 14.28
C ASP A 22 22.58 -26.22 13.58
N ALA A 23 22.96 -25.93 12.32
CA ALA A 23 22.25 -24.98 11.46
C ALA A 23 21.26 -25.75 10.59
N PRO A 24 19.97 -25.38 10.56
CA PRO A 24 19.05 -25.97 9.60
C PRO A 24 19.60 -25.76 8.17
N PRO A 25 19.44 -26.74 7.27
CA PRO A 25 20.01 -26.68 5.94
C PRO A 25 19.54 -25.43 5.22
N VAL A 26 20.49 -24.56 4.85
CA VAL A 26 20.19 -23.37 4.05
C VAL A 26 19.72 -23.85 2.68
N PRO A 27 18.49 -23.54 2.25
CA PRO A 27 17.98 -24.01 0.96
C PRO A 27 18.85 -23.47 -0.18
N GLU A 28 19.27 -24.35 -1.08
CA GLU A 28 19.90 -23.98 -2.34
C GLU A 28 18.83 -23.41 -3.30
N GLY A 29 18.34 -22.21 -3.01
CA GLY A 29 17.38 -21.49 -3.87
C GLY A 29 16.44 -20.59 -3.08
N PRO A 30 15.68 -19.69 -3.75
CA PRO A 30 14.61 -18.91 -3.13
C PRO A 30 13.43 -19.85 -2.84
N GLY A 31 13.52 -20.62 -1.76
CA GLY A 31 12.52 -21.60 -1.35
C GLY A 31 12.60 -21.83 0.15
N ARG A 32 11.43 -21.83 0.80
CA ARG A 32 11.22 -21.97 2.26
C ARG A 32 11.92 -23.22 2.81
N ASP A 33 12.65 -23.08 3.91
CA ASP A 33 13.19 -24.19 4.69
C ASP A 33 12.03 -25.02 5.29
N PRO A 34 11.87 -26.30 4.90
CA PRO A 34 10.81 -27.16 5.42
C PRO A 34 10.90 -27.40 6.94
N GLN A 35 12.11 -27.35 7.51
CA GLN A 35 12.29 -27.47 8.95
C GLN A 35 11.78 -26.22 9.67
N TYR A 36 12.03 -25.04 9.12
CA TYR A 36 11.48 -23.79 9.64
C TYR A 36 9.95 -23.75 9.63
N GLU A 37 9.31 -24.22 8.55
CA GLU A 37 7.85 -24.30 8.48
C GLU A 37 7.25 -25.29 9.49
N GLN A 38 7.91 -26.42 9.74
CA GLN A 38 7.47 -27.38 10.75
C GLN A 38 7.74 -26.90 12.19
N ALA A 39 8.80 -26.11 12.40
CA ALA A 39 9.17 -25.57 13.70
C ALA A 39 8.25 -24.43 14.16
N VAL A 40 7.63 -23.68 13.24
CA VAL A 40 6.76 -22.54 13.56
C VAL A 40 5.31 -22.88 13.29
N GLN A 41 4.57 -23.29 14.32
CA GLN A 41 3.12 -23.48 14.24
C GLN A 41 2.41 -22.14 14.02
N ARG A 42 1.82 -21.95 12.83
CA ARG A 42 1.01 -20.78 12.47
C ARG A 42 -0.48 -21.03 12.74
N GLY A 43 -0.80 -21.29 14.01
CA GLY A 43 -2.16 -21.56 14.47
C GLY A 43 -3.05 -20.32 14.66
N TYR A 44 -2.65 -19.17 14.13
CA TYR A 44 -3.45 -17.95 14.19
C TYR A 44 -4.69 -18.09 13.29
N LEU A 45 -5.77 -17.38 13.66
CA LEU A 45 -6.98 -17.33 12.85
C LEU A 45 -6.67 -16.61 11.53
N ARG A 46 -7.17 -17.18 10.43
CA ARG A 46 -7.05 -16.59 9.09
C ARG A 46 -8.18 -15.62 8.78
N GLU A 47 -9.31 -15.80 9.44
CA GLU A 47 -10.50 -14.97 9.31
C GLU A 47 -11.12 -14.82 10.69
N HIS A 48 -11.69 -13.64 10.93
CA HIS A 48 -12.42 -13.32 12.14
C HIS A 48 -13.88 -13.05 11.78
N GLY A 49 -14.82 -13.76 12.39
CA GLY A 49 -16.25 -13.47 12.27
C GLY A 49 -17.02 -14.07 11.07
N GLY A 50 -16.34 -14.66 10.07
CA GLY A 50 -17.01 -15.36 8.96
C GLY A 50 -17.92 -14.46 8.11
N LEU A 51 -17.49 -13.24 7.86
CA LEU A 51 -18.23 -12.21 7.15
C LEU A 51 -18.39 -12.55 5.66
N SER A 52 -19.53 -12.19 5.07
CA SER A 52 -19.71 -12.20 3.62
C SER A 52 -18.80 -11.15 2.94
N PRO A 53 -18.58 -11.23 1.62
CA PRO A 53 -17.81 -10.21 0.90
C PRO A 53 -18.34 -8.79 1.09
N ALA A 54 -19.67 -8.62 1.10
CA ALA A 54 -20.30 -7.32 1.32
C ALA A 54 -20.03 -6.80 2.74
N GLU A 55 -20.23 -7.65 3.76
CA GLU A 55 -19.92 -7.30 5.16
C GLU A 55 -18.43 -7.01 5.38
N THR A 56 -17.55 -7.69 4.65
CA THR A 56 -16.10 -7.44 4.68
C THR A 56 -15.77 -6.06 4.10
N VAL A 57 -16.46 -5.63 3.03
CA VAL A 57 -16.33 -4.28 2.47
C VAL A 57 -16.89 -3.22 3.43
N GLU A 58 -17.99 -3.50 4.13
CA GLU A 58 -18.50 -2.62 5.19
C GLU A 58 -17.48 -2.45 6.32
N LEU A 59 -16.91 -3.55 6.82
CA LEU A 59 -15.88 -3.53 7.85
C LEU A 59 -14.64 -2.74 7.41
N LEU A 60 -14.22 -2.89 6.14
CA LEU A 60 -13.14 -2.08 5.57
C LEU A 60 -13.48 -0.59 5.63
N ALA A 61 -14.68 -0.21 5.21
CA ALA A 61 -15.10 1.20 5.20
C ALA A 61 -15.15 1.79 6.62
N GLU A 62 -15.66 1.03 7.59
CA GLU A 62 -15.69 1.42 9.00
C GLU A 62 -14.28 1.64 9.54
N ASN A 63 -13.38 0.66 9.38
CA ASN A 63 -12.02 0.76 9.91
C ASN A 63 -11.20 1.86 9.20
N LEU A 64 -11.37 2.06 7.89
CA LEU A 64 -10.75 3.19 7.18
C LEU A 64 -11.20 4.53 7.77
N ALA A 65 -12.50 4.69 8.03
CA ALA A 65 -13.07 5.90 8.62
C ALA A 65 -12.63 6.12 10.07
N ASP A 66 -12.53 5.06 10.87
CA ASP A 66 -12.02 5.12 12.25
C ASP A 66 -10.57 5.62 12.30
N TYR A 67 -9.76 5.23 11.31
CA TYR A 67 -8.42 5.76 11.12
C TYR A 67 -8.36 7.13 10.43
N ARG A 68 -9.51 7.80 10.23
CA ARG A 68 -9.71 9.13 9.63
C ARG A 68 -9.48 9.23 8.12
N ALA A 69 -9.41 8.11 7.41
CA ALA A 69 -9.55 8.18 5.96
C ALA A 69 -11.00 8.57 5.62
N ARG A 70 -11.17 9.33 4.54
CA ARG A 70 -12.49 9.70 4.03
C ARG A 70 -12.90 8.68 2.99
N VAL A 71 -14.01 7.98 3.23
CA VAL A 71 -14.44 6.86 2.39
C VAL A 71 -15.61 7.28 1.50
N HIS A 72 -15.47 7.02 0.20
CA HIS A 72 -16.46 7.28 -0.84
C HIS A 72 -16.85 5.97 -1.51
N ARG A 73 -18.05 5.94 -2.08
CA ARG A 73 -18.58 4.77 -2.78
C ARG A 73 -19.18 5.18 -4.10
N THR A 74 -18.90 4.40 -5.14
CA THR A 74 -19.41 4.61 -6.48
C THR A 74 -19.28 3.32 -7.30
N ASP A 75 -19.79 3.33 -8.52
CA ASP A 75 -19.55 2.31 -9.53
C ASP A 75 -18.51 2.82 -10.55
N ALA A 76 -18.15 1.99 -11.54
CA ALA A 76 -17.18 2.40 -12.56
C ALA A 76 -17.62 3.66 -13.34
N ASP A 77 -18.92 3.84 -13.58
CA ASP A 77 -19.46 4.96 -14.36
C ASP A 77 -19.36 6.29 -13.58
N GLY A 78 -19.57 6.25 -12.25
CA GLY A 78 -19.48 7.43 -11.39
C GLY A 78 -18.06 7.79 -10.92
N LEU A 79 -17.09 6.89 -11.08
CA LEU A 79 -15.74 7.04 -10.54
C LEU A 79 -15.04 8.34 -10.98
N ALA A 80 -15.11 8.68 -12.26
CA ALA A 80 -14.47 9.87 -12.79
C ALA A 80 -15.01 11.16 -12.15
N GLU A 81 -16.33 11.25 -11.96
CA GLU A 81 -16.99 12.39 -11.32
C GLU A 81 -16.67 12.48 -9.83
N VAL A 82 -16.59 11.35 -9.14
CA VAL A 82 -16.16 11.31 -7.73
C VAL A 82 -14.74 11.85 -7.61
N ILE A 83 -13.77 11.32 -8.37
CA ILE A 83 -12.38 11.78 -8.33
C ILE A 83 -12.29 13.28 -8.64
N ALA A 84 -13.01 13.76 -9.67
CA ALA A 84 -13.05 15.18 -10.00
C ALA A 84 -13.62 16.04 -8.88
N GLY A 85 -14.69 15.58 -8.20
CA GLY A 85 -15.26 16.23 -7.03
C GLY A 85 -14.28 16.36 -5.88
N LEU A 86 -13.54 15.28 -5.56
CA LEU A 86 -12.54 15.27 -4.49
C LEU A 86 -11.37 16.21 -4.78
N LEU A 87 -10.85 16.18 -6.01
CA LEU A 87 -9.78 17.09 -6.44
C LEU A 87 -10.20 18.56 -6.34
N ARG A 88 -11.43 18.88 -6.76
CA ARG A 88 -12.00 20.24 -6.65
C ARG A 88 -12.22 20.65 -5.20
N ALA A 89 -12.76 19.76 -4.36
CA ALA A 89 -13.00 20.04 -2.94
C ALA A 89 -11.68 20.29 -2.18
N HIS A 90 -10.60 19.61 -2.57
CA HIS A 90 -9.25 19.87 -2.04
C HIS A 90 -8.62 21.15 -2.60
N GLY A 91 -9.14 21.71 -3.71
CA GLY A 91 -8.58 22.89 -4.37
C GLY A 91 -7.36 22.59 -5.26
N SER A 92 -7.25 21.33 -5.72
CA SER A 92 -6.12 20.84 -6.51
C SER A 92 -6.06 21.51 -7.88
N LYS A 93 -4.86 21.80 -8.37
CA LYS A 93 -4.59 22.31 -9.73
C LYS A 93 -3.73 21.33 -10.54
N THR A 94 -2.95 20.52 -9.84
CA THR A 94 -2.08 19.49 -10.36
C THR A 94 -2.44 18.14 -9.76
N VAL A 95 -2.30 17.08 -10.57
CA VAL A 95 -2.51 15.69 -10.12
C VAL A 95 -1.38 14.81 -10.62
N LEU A 96 -0.72 14.11 -9.70
CA LEU A 96 0.33 13.14 -9.97
C LEU A 96 -0.29 11.81 -10.39
N VAL A 97 0.18 11.26 -11.51
CA VAL A 97 -0.45 10.11 -12.16
C VAL A 97 0.59 9.00 -12.41
N PRO A 98 0.36 7.79 -11.86
CA PRO A 98 1.13 6.58 -12.18
C PRO A 98 1.07 6.23 -13.68
N PRO A 99 2.09 5.54 -14.23
CA PRO A 99 2.18 5.28 -15.66
C PRO A 99 1.04 4.45 -16.26
N ALA A 100 0.35 3.61 -15.47
CA ALA A 100 -0.78 2.80 -15.94
C ALA A 100 -2.09 3.12 -15.22
N LEU A 101 -2.24 4.35 -14.69
CA LEU A 101 -3.55 4.79 -14.21
C LEU A 101 -4.51 4.88 -15.40
N ARG A 102 -5.73 4.34 -15.26
CA ARG A 102 -6.75 4.41 -16.31
C ARG A 102 -7.10 5.87 -16.61
N GLU A 103 -6.93 6.28 -17.87
CA GLU A 103 -7.15 7.69 -18.26
C GLU A 103 -8.58 8.16 -18.01
N GLU A 104 -9.54 7.24 -18.11
CA GLU A 104 -10.97 7.50 -17.88
C GLU A 104 -11.27 8.00 -16.45
N TRP A 105 -10.47 7.62 -15.45
CA TRP A 105 -10.64 8.07 -14.06
C TRP A 105 -10.45 9.58 -13.89
N LEU A 106 -9.74 10.21 -14.83
CA LEU A 106 -9.46 11.65 -14.83
C LEU A 106 -10.18 12.37 -15.98
N SER A 107 -11.13 11.70 -16.66
CA SER A 107 -11.85 12.24 -17.82
C SER A 107 -12.77 13.43 -17.47
N ALA A 108 -13.27 13.50 -16.22
CA ALA A 108 -14.08 14.59 -15.71
C ALA A 108 -13.24 15.76 -15.11
N THR A 109 -11.92 15.76 -15.35
CA THR A 109 -10.97 16.75 -14.80
C THR A 109 -10.25 17.52 -15.90
N ASP A 110 -9.99 18.80 -15.66
CA ASP A 110 -9.19 19.69 -16.50
C ASP A 110 -7.84 20.06 -15.84
N LEU A 111 -7.46 19.36 -14.76
CA LEU A 111 -6.23 19.61 -14.01
C LEU A 111 -4.97 19.28 -14.82
N THR A 112 -3.86 19.91 -14.44
CA THR A 112 -2.55 19.59 -15.00
C THR A 112 -2.07 18.23 -14.48
N ARG A 113 -1.96 17.25 -15.38
CA ARG A 113 -1.44 15.91 -15.04
C ARG A 113 0.08 15.94 -14.98
N VAL A 114 0.63 15.52 -13.85
CA VAL A 114 2.07 15.37 -13.62
C VAL A 114 2.39 13.86 -13.68
N PRO A 115 3.19 13.39 -14.64
CA PRO A 115 3.54 11.97 -14.71
C PRO A 115 4.55 11.59 -13.61
N ASP A 116 4.47 10.37 -13.10
CA ASP A 116 5.51 9.80 -12.21
C ASP A 116 6.82 9.58 -12.97
N ARG A 117 7.81 10.47 -12.80
CA ARG A 117 9.12 10.38 -13.47
C ARG A 117 10.24 10.02 -12.52
N GLY A 118 11.12 9.12 -12.95
CA GLY A 118 12.26 8.61 -12.16
C GLY A 118 13.10 9.70 -11.48
N GLU A 119 13.31 10.80 -12.21
CA GLU A 119 14.11 11.96 -11.84
C GLU A 119 13.44 12.95 -10.87
N SER A 120 12.12 12.86 -10.67
CA SER A 120 11.40 13.79 -9.79
C SER A 120 11.93 13.76 -8.36
N THR A 121 12.37 14.93 -7.90
CA THR A 121 12.88 15.15 -6.55
C THR A 121 11.73 15.21 -5.55
N ALA A 122 12.01 14.99 -4.26
CA ALA A 122 11.00 15.17 -3.22
C ALA A 122 10.44 16.61 -3.21
N HIS A 123 11.28 17.61 -3.46
CA HIS A 123 10.84 19.01 -3.50
C HIS A 123 9.86 19.31 -4.65
N GLU A 124 10.09 18.74 -5.83
CA GLU A 124 9.15 18.89 -6.95
C GLU A 124 7.82 18.18 -6.67
N LEU A 125 7.87 16.99 -6.05
CA LEU A 125 6.67 16.23 -5.69
C LEU A 125 5.85 16.89 -4.58
N ASP A 126 6.51 17.59 -3.64
CA ASP A 126 5.86 18.37 -2.56
C ASP A 126 5.04 19.55 -3.12
N GLY A 127 5.41 20.04 -4.31
CA GLY A 127 4.64 21.05 -5.04
C GLY A 127 3.44 20.51 -5.82
N VAL A 128 3.19 19.19 -5.82
CA VAL A 128 2.04 18.59 -6.52
C VAL A 128 0.88 18.41 -5.55
N ASP A 129 -0.30 18.92 -5.92
CA ASP A 129 -1.42 19.06 -4.98
C ASP A 129 -2.02 17.71 -4.58
N SER A 130 -2.02 16.72 -5.48
CA SER A 130 -2.67 15.43 -5.22
C SER A 130 -2.05 14.31 -6.02
N VAL A 131 -2.19 13.08 -5.51
CA VAL A 131 -1.88 11.85 -6.25
C VAL A 131 -3.11 10.96 -6.32
N VAL A 132 -3.33 10.33 -7.48
CA VAL A 132 -4.40 9.33 -7.68
C VAL A 132 -3.74 7.99 -7.99
N THR A 133 -4.08 6.95 -7.24
CA THR A 133 -3.56 5.59 -7.47
C THR A 133 -4.66 4.54 -7.39
N ALA A 134 -4.40 3.36 -7.98
CA ALA A 134 -5.05 2.13 -7.54
C ALA A 134 -4.35 1.57 -6.28
N CYS A 135 -4.71 0.36 -5.88
CA CYS A 135 -3.98 -0.44 -4.88
C CYS A 135 -3.81 -1.89 -5.34
N ALA A 136 -2.97 -2.66 -4.64
CA ALA A 136 -2.86 -4.10 -4.84
C ALA A 136 -4.05 -4.81 -4.17
N LEU A 137 -4.26 -4.53 -2.89
CA LEU A 137 -5.39 -5.01 -2.09
C LEU A 137 -5.68 -4.08 -0.91
N ALA A 138 -6.79 -4.33 -0.23
CA ALA A 138 -7.16 -3.71 1.03
C ALA A 138 -7.54 -4.78 2.08
N ILE A 139 -7.32 -4.48 3.35
CA ILE A 139 -7.51 -5.39 4.49
C ILE A 139 -8.59 -4.82 5.38
N ALA A 140 -9.70 -5.55 5.48
CA ALA A 140 -10.88 -5.09 6.20
C ALA A 140 -10.63 -4.91 7.70
N GLU A 141 -10.08 -5.92 8.38
CA GLU A 141 -9.94 -5.92 9.85
C GLU A 141 -9.07 -4.78 10.40
N THR A 142 -8.14 -4.25 9.60
CA THR A 142 -7.20 -3.20 10.00
C THR A 142 -7.43 -1.87 9.29
N GLY A 143 -8.39 -1.79 8.37
CA GLY A 143 -8.60 -0.59 7.56
C GLY A 143 -7.34 -0.21 6.76
N THR A 144 -6.67 -1.20 6.16
CA THR A 144 -5.36 -0.99 5.50
C THR A 144 -5.47 -1.07 3.99
N ILE A 145 -4.83 -0.16 3.28
CA ILE A 145 -4.59 -0.25 1.84
C ILE A 145 -3.13 -0.68 1.62
N VAL A 146 -2.90 -1.62 0.70
CA VAL A 146 -1.55 -2.07 0.34
C VAL A 146 -1.23 -1.69 -1.10
N LEU A 147 -0.10 -1.01 -1.28
CA LEU A 147 0.54 -0.74 -2.57
C LEU A 147 1.77 -1.65 -2.71
N ASP A 148 1.93 -2.31 -3.85
CA ASP A 148 3.06 -3.17 -4.20
C ASP A 148 3.97 -2.56 -5.29
N GLY A 149 3.73 -1.28 -5.62
CA GLY A 149 4.46 -0.53 -6.64
C GLY A 149 4.09 -0.95 -8.07
N SER A 150 2.87 -1.47 -8.28
CA SER A 150 2.39 -1.76 -9.63
C SER A 150 2.26 -0.50 -10.49
N PRO A 151 2.24 -0.64 -11.84
CA PRO A 151 2.23 0.52 -12.73
C PRO A 151 1.05 1.50 -12.53
N ASP A 152 -0.08 1.04 -11.99
CA ASP A 152 -1.26 1.84 -11.62
C ASP A 152 -1.15 2.47 -10.21
N GLN A 153 -0.04 2.22 -9.50
CA GLN A 153 0.28 2.73 -8.17
C GLN A 153 1.53 3.62 -8.16
N GLY A 154 2.43 3.40 -9.12
CA GLY A 154 3.67 4.16 -9.28
C GLY A 154 4.71 3.85 -8.21
N ARG A 155 5.76 4.67 -8.15
CA ARG A 155 6.86 4.48 -7.19
C ARG A 155 6.44 4.94 -5.79
N ARG A 156 6.94 4.29 -4.75
CA ARG A 156 6.62 4.62 -3.34
C ARG A 156 6.67 6.12 -2.96
N ARG A 157 7.55 6.91 -3.58
CA ARG A 157 7.69 8.35 -3.27
C ARG A 157 6.41 9.14 -3.62
N ILE A 158 5.70 8.76 -4.68
CA ILE A 158 4.55 9.52 -5.16
C ILE A 158 3.33 9.43 -4.24
N THR A 159 3.28 8.44 -3.36
CA THR A 159 2.23 8.29 -2.33
C THR A 159 2.70 8.67 -0.93
N LEU A 160 3.91 9.23 -0.80
CA LEU A 160 4.48 9.68 0.48
C LEU A 160 4.67 11.19 0.55
N VAL A 161 4.85 11.86 -0.59
CA VAL A 161 5.24 13.27 -0.63
C VAL A 161 4.06 14.21 -0.86
N PRO A 162 3.20 14.02 -1.88
CA PRO A 162 1.98 14.83 -2.00
C PRO A 162 1.09 14.67 -0.76
N ASP A 163 0.52 15.76 -0.30
CA ASP A 163 -0.19 15.80 0.99
C ASP A 163 -1.65 15.30 0.91
N HIS A 164 -2.12 15.01 -0.31
CA HIS A 164 -3.43 14.47 -0.60
C HIS A 164 -3.32 13.25 -1.52
N HIS A 165 -3.80 12.10 -1.03
CA HIS A 165 -3.83 10.84 -1.77
C HIS A 165 -5.26 10.34 -1.93
N ILE A 166 -5.68 10.19 -3.19
CA ILE A 166 -6.92 9.51 -3.56
C ILE A 166 -6.56 8.10 -4.01
N CYS A 167 -7.00 7.09 -3.27
CA CYS A 167 -6.78 5.69 -3.60
C CYS A 167 -8.07 5.01 -4.02
N VAL A 168 -8.08 4.39 -5.20
CA VAL A 168 -9.19 3.60 -5.71
C VAL A 168 -9.03 2.14 -5.32
N VAL A 169 -10.06 1.55 -4.72
CA VAL A 169 -10.12 0.13 -4.33
C VAL A 169 -11.31 -0.50 -5.03
N ARG A 170 -11.07 -1.49 -5.90
CA ARG A 170 -12.14 -2.25 -6.56
C ARG A 170 -12.69 -3.29 -5.59
N VAL A 171 -14.00 -3.22 -5.31
CA VAL A 171 -14.67 -4.08 -4.35
C VAL A 171 -15.66 -5.02 -5.06
N PRO A 172 -15.83 -6.27 -4.58
CA PRO A 172 -15.18 -6.85 -3.38
C PRO A 172 -13.80 -7.47 -3.66
N ASP A 173 -13.39 -7.62 -4.92
CA ASP A 173 -12.30 -8.53 -5.31
C ASP A 173 -10.91 -8.16 -4.76
N GLN A 174 -10.66 -6.88 -4.45
CA GLN A 174 -9.39 -6.44 -3.84
C GLN A 174 -9.43 -6.43 -2.31
N VAL A 175 -10.53 -6.83 -1.67
CA VAL A 175 -10.67 -6.76 -0.22
C VAL A 175 -10.50 -8.14 0.39
N VAL A 176 -9.52 -8.28 1.27
CA VAL A 176 -9.33 -9.46 2.12
C VAL A 176 -9.79 -9.18 3.54
N SER A 177 -10.17 -10.22 4.26
CA SER A 177 -10.65 -10.09 5.63
C SER A 177 -9.51 -9.70 6.58
N SER A 178 -8.31 -10.24 6.39
CA SER A 178 -7.24 -10.19 7.39
C SER A 178 -5.81 -10.04 6.85
N VAL A 179 -4.87 -9.68 7.73
CA VAL A 179 -3.44 -9.56 7.42
C VAL A 179 -2.82 -10.88 6.95
N PRO A 180 -3.08 -12.05 7.58
CA PRO A 180 -2.61 -13.33 7.06
C PRO A 180 -3.01 -13.63 5.62
N GLN A 181 -4.25 -13.28 5.22
CA GLN A 181 -4.69 -13.45 3.84
C GLN A 181 -3.93 -12.52 2.89
N ALA A 182 -3.75 -11.25 3.29
CA ALA A 182 -2.98 -10.30 2.49
C ALA A 182 -1.56 -10.79 2.21
N ILE A 183 -0.85 -11.27 3.24
CA ILE A 183 0.54 -11.75 3.12
C ILE A 183 0.69 -12.86 2.08
N GLU A 184 -0.32 -13.71 1.90
CA GLU A 184 -0.27 -14.80 0.92
C GLU A 184 -0.46 -14.36 -0.52
N LEU A 185 -1.17 -13.25 -0.72
CA LEU A 185 -1.44 -12.68 -2.04
C LEU A 185 -0.33 -11.72 -2.52
N LEU A 186 0.47 -11.19 -1.59
CA LEU A 186 1.50 -10.20 -1.88
C LEU A 186 2.85 -10.85 -2.20
N ASP A 187 3.52 -10.34 -3.23
CA ASP A 187 4.88 -10.74 -3.56
C ASP A 187 5.89 -10.06 -2.60
N PRO A 188 6.59 -10.81 -1.74
CA PRO A 188 7.52 -10.25 -0.77
C PRO A 188 8.79 -9.66 -1.41
N THR A 189 9.03 -9.90 -2.70
CA THR A 189 10.17 -9.32 -3.43
C THR A 189 9.88 -7.91 -3.95
N ARG A 190 8.61 -7.47 -3.92
CA ARG A 190 8.16 -6.14 -4.34
C ARG A 190 8.15 -5.17 -3.16
N PRO A 191 8.27 -3.84 -3.41
CA PRO A 191 8.12 -2.86 -2.35
C PRO A 191 6.66 -2.80 -1.90
N LEU A 192 6.39 -3.18 -0.65
CA LEU A 192 5.06 -3.11 -0.07
C LEU A 192 4.92 -1.86 0.82
N THR A 193 3.91 -1.03 0.55
CA THR A 193 3.53 0.12 1.38
C THR A 193 2.14 -0.13 1.94
N TRP A 194 2.05 -0.25 3.26
CA TRP A 194 0.82 -0.54 3.99
C TRP A 194 0.34 0.74 4.67
N ILE A 195 -0.85 1.20 4.32
CA ILE A 195 -1.41 2.50 4.74
C ILE A 195 -2.67 2.24 5.56
N SER A 196 -2.61 2.46 6.88
CA SER A 196 -3.75 2.32 7.81
C SER A 196 -4.19 3.69 8.32
N GLY A 197 -4.81 4.48 7.43
CA GLY A 197 -5.19 5.86 7.67
C GLY A 197 -4.15 6.91 7.22
N PRO A 198 -4.46 8.21 7.37
CA PRO A 198 -3.55 9.29 7.04
C PRO A 198 -2.28 9.26 7.90
N SER A 199 -1.18 9.77 7.35
CA SER A 199 0.10 9.77 8.06
C SER A 199 0.00 10.57 9.36
N ALA A 200 0.34 9.90 10.45
CA ALA A 200 0.50 10.54 11.75
C ALA A 200 1.64 9.91 12.55
N THR A 201 2.36 10.75 13.27
CA THR A 201 3.32 10.35 14.30
C THR A 201 2.81 10.84 15.64
N SER A 202 2.74 9.98 16.63
CA SER A 202 2.65 10.43 18.02
C SER A 202 4.06 10.75 18.49
N ASP A 203 4.31 11.98 18.96
CA ASP A 203 5.53 12.27 19.71
C ASP A 203 5.54 11.43 21.01
N ILE A 204 6.70 11.30 21.65
CA ILE A 204 6.86 10.58 22.93
C ILE A 204 5.95 11.13 24.04
N GLU A 205 5.44 12.35 23.86
CA GLU A 205 4.49 13.04 24.72
C GLU A 205 3.00 12.75 24.37
N LEU A 206 2.74 11.82 23.44
CA LEU A 206 1.42 11.43 22.92
C LEU A 206 0.69 12.51 22.09
N ASP A 207 1.35 13.62 21.78
CA ASP A 207 0.83 14.61 20.84
C ASP A 207 0.98 14.11 19.39
N ARG A 208 -0.16 13.98 18.71
CA ARG A 208 -0.22 13.48 17.32
C ARG A 208 0.11 14.61 16.36
N VAL A 209 1.26 14.52 15.68
CA VAL A 209 1.65 15.37 14.56
C VAL A 209 1.25 14.67 13.26
N GLU A 210 0.39 15.31 12.46
CA GLU A 210 -0.08 14.78 11.18
C GLU A 210 0.86 15.22 10.04
N GLY A 211 1.17 14.33 9.09
CA GLY A 211 1.85 14.67 7.83
C GLY A 211 3.38 14.60 7.79
N VAL A 212 4.05 14.19 8.86
CA VAL A 212 5.53 14.14 8.87
C VAL A 212 6.10 12.98 8.01
N HIS A 213 5.29 11.96 7.74
CA HIS A 213 5.74 10.69 7.11
C HIS A 213 4.84 10.20 5.94
N GLY A 214 3.96 11.06 5.41
CA GLY A 214 3.01 10.72 4.35
C GLY A 214 1.86 11.73 4.24
N PRO A 215 0.88 11.49 3.35
CA PRO A 215 -0.25 12.39 3.13
C PRO A 215 -1.09 12.61 4.39
N ARG A 216 -1.45 13.86 4.70
CA ARG A 216 -2.41 14.19 5.77
C ARG A 216 -3.85 13.92 5.38
N THR A 217 -4.15 13.96 4.08
CA THR A 217 -5.49 13.67 3.56
C THR A 217 -5.45 12.40 2.74
N LEU A 218 -6.16 11.37 3.22
CA LEU A 218 -6.38 10.12 2.50
C LEU A 218 -7.88 10.00 2.17
N GLU A 219 -8.19 10.02 0.89
CA GLU A 219 -9.52 9.74 0.35
C GLU A 219 -9.49 8.34 -0.27
N VAL A 220 -10.45 7.48 0.09
CA VAL A 220 -10.55 6.11 -0.44
C VAL A 220 -11.86 5.98 -1.19
N VAL A 221 -11.79 5.62 -2.48
CA VAL A 221 -12.96 5.40 -3.31
C VAL A 221 -13.16 3.90 -3.49
N LEU A 222 -14.19 3.35 -2.86
CA LEU A 222 -14.61 1.97 -3.04
C LEU A 222 -15.49 1.88 -4.30
N VAL A 223 -15.04 1.13 -5.30
CA VAL A 223 -15.67 1.05 -6.61
C VAL A 223 -16.25 -0.33 -6.84
N THR A 224 -17.56 -0.41 -7.02
CA THR A 224 -18.24 -1.63 -7.42
C THR A 224 -18.20 -1.79 -8.94
N GLY A 225 -18.03 -3.03 -9.42
CA GLY A 225 -18.22 -3.39 -10.82
C GLY A 225 -17.25 -2.70 -11.78
N GLY A 226 -16.05 -3.26 -11.90
CA GLY A 226 -15.05 -2.77 -12.85
C GLY A 226 -13.88 -3.73 -12.97
N ASP A 227 -14.13 -4.89 -13.60
CA ASP A 227 -13.29 -5.50 -14.65
C ASP A 227 -13.75 -6.94 -14.92
N GLY A 228 -14.82 -7.06 -15.70
CA GLY A 228 -14.99 -8.20 -16.59
C GLY A 228 -14.21 -7.94 -17.87
N GLN A 229 -12.92 -8.25 -17.86
CA GLN A 229 -12.11 -8.50 -19.05
C GLN A 229 -10.89 -9.33 -18.65
N GLY A 230 -10.92 -10.59 -19.06
CA GLY A 230 -9.75 -11.47 -19.09
C GLY A 230 -8.84 -11.19 -20.28
#